data_AF-A0A9D4X210-F1
#
_entry.id   AF-A0A9D4X210-F1
#
_cell.length_a   1.000
_cell.length_b   1.000
_cell.length_c   1.000
_cell.angle_alpha   90.00
_cell.angle_beta   90.00
_cell.angle_gamma   90.00
#
_symmetry.space_group_name_H-M   'P 1'
#
loop_
_entity.id
_entity.type
_entity.pdbx_description
1 polymer ?
#
loop_
_entity_poly.entity_id
_entity_poly.type
_entity_poly.pdbx_seq_one_letter_code
_entity_poly.pdbx_strand_id
1 'polypeptide(L)'
;MKSLSALVLKSIHPPFGNLLAELRRFDPYLSWKITMTTNTSNNILRSILDKEKLSGMNFLDWHRNLRIVLKHDRKLYVLEKPVPEEEPPSSAPKAERDAYKKHVDDANETARLMLATMNSEL
;
A
#
# COMPACT_ATOMS: atom_id res chain seq x y z
N MET A 1 12.91 22.49 -28.36
CA MET A 1 13.46 22.31 -27.00
C MET A 1 13.38 23.63 -26.26
N LYS A 2 12.45 23.76 -25.30
CA LYS A 2 12.45 24.89 -24.35
C LYS A 2 13.12 24.39 -23.07
N SER A 3 14.17 25.09 -22.64
CA SER A 3 15.02 24.72 -21.51
C SER A 3 14.22 24.60 -20.21
N LEU A 4 14.53 23.56 -19.41
CA LEU A 4 14.01 23.32 -18.07
C LEU A 4 14.21 24.50 -17.11
N SER A 5 15.14 25.41 -17.42
CA SER A 5 15.39 26.62 -16.63
C SER A 5 14.24 27.65 -16.68
N ALA A 6 13.41 27.64 -17.73
CA ALA A 6 12.29 28.59 -17.86
C ALA A 6 11.03 28.16 -17.08
N LEU A 7 10.95 26.91 -16.63
CA LEU A 7 9.79 26.39 -15.89
C LEU A 7 9.86 26.67 -14.39
N VAL A 8 11.06 26.97 -13.86
CA VAL A 8 11.26 27.20 -12.42
C VAL A 8 10.84 28.62 -11.99
N LEU A 9 10.82 29.59 -12.92
CA LEU A 9 10.62 31.02 -12.61
C LEU A 9 9.19 31.55 -12.85
N LYS A 10 8.23 30.72 -13.30
CA LYS A 10 6.81 31.10 -13.42
C LYS A 10 5.89 30.46 -12.37
N SER A 11 6.40 29.65 -11.47
CA SER A 11 5.61 28.97 -10.44
C SER A 11 5.79 29.61 -9.07
N ILE A 12 5.51 30.91 -8.99
CA ILE A 12 5.12 31.56 -7.74
C ILE A 12 3.68 31.09 -7.46
N HIS A 13 3.61 29.98 -6.70
CA HIS A 13 2.50 29.45 -5.90
C HIS A 13 1.03 29.57 -6.41
N PRO A 14 0.44 28.44 -6.82
CA PRO A 14 -0.92 28.03 -6.44
C PRO A 14 -0.87 26.78 -5.54
N PRO A 15 -1.94 26.43 -4.79
CA PRO A 15 -1.87 25.39 -3.77
C PRO A 15 -1.60 24.03 -4.41
N PHE A 16 -0.69 23.26 -3.82
CA PHE A 16 -0.32 21.88 -4.19
C PHE A 16 -1.48 20.86 -4.03
N GLY A 17 -2.72 21.24 -4.30
CA GLY A 17 -3.90 20.39 -4.10
C GLY A 17 -4.05 19.30 -5.16
N ASN A 18 -3.43 19.43 -6.35
CA ASN A 18 -3.62 18.44 -7.40
C ASN A 18 -2.49 18.36 -8.44
N LEU A 19 -1.25 18.21 -7.98
CA LEU A 19 -0.07 17.97 -8.84
C LEU A 19 -0.31 16.85 -9.87
N LEU A 20 -1.09 15.83 -9.50
CA LEU A 20 -1.46 14.73 -10.41
C LEU A 20 -2.36 15.19 -11.56
N ALA A 21 -3.28 16.13 -11.33
CA ALA A 21 -4.15 16.67 -12.38
C ALA A 21 -3.39 17.61 -13.33
N GLU A 22 -2.44 18.38 -12.82
CA GLU A 22 -1.57 19.24 -13.63
C GLU A 22 -0.61 18.41 -14.49
N LEU A 23 0.04 17.40 -13.93
CA LEU A 23 0.96 16.56 -14.68
C LEU A 23 0.24 15.70 -15.75
N ARG A 24 -1.01 15.27 -15.51
CA ARG A 24 -1.85 14.60 -16.53
C ARG A 24 -2.16 15.48 -17.75
N ARG A 25 -2.16 16.82 -17.61
CA ARG A 25 -2.34 17.74 -18.75
C ARG A 25 -1.14 17.78 -19.69
N PHE A 26 0.06 17.47 -19.18
CA PHE A 26 1.31 17.52 -19.96
C PHE A 26 1.73 16.15 -20.51
N ASP A 27 1.33 15.06 -19.85
CA ASP A 27 1.53 13.70 -20.35
C ASP A 27 0.25 12.87 -20.11
N PRO A 28 -0.62 12.69 -21.14
CA PRO A 28 -1.85 11.91 -21.02
C PRO A 28 -1.60 10.44 -20.69
N TYR A 29 -0.35 9.99 -20.88
CA TYR A 29 0.13 8.66 -20.60
C TYR A 29 0.71 8.51 -19.18
N LEU A 30 0.88 9.60 -18.44
CA LEU A 30 1.44 9.56 -17.09
C LEU A 30 0.60 8.74 -16.13
N SER A 31 -0.73 8.77 -16.25
CA SER A 31 -1.62 8.00 -15.38
C SER A 31 -1.41 6.49 -15.56
N TRP A 32 -1.26 6.00 -16.80
CA TRP A 32 -0.98 4.58 -17.01
C TRP A 32 0.45 4.23 -16.61
N LYS A 33 1.44 5.12 -16.83
CA LYS A 33 2.83 4.89 -16.38
C LYS A 33 2.90 4.75 -14.87
N ILE A 34 2.21 5.64 -14.14
CA ILE A 34 2.10 5.57 -12.67
C ILE A 34 1.42 4.25 -12.27
N THR A 35 0.29 3.91 -12.89
CA THR A 35 -0.47 2.69 -12.55
C THR A 35 0.32 1.41 -12.84
N MET A 36 1.03 1.34 -13.96
CA MET A 36 1.91 0.22 -14.31
C MET A 36 3.09 0.13 -13.35
N THR A 37 3.72 1.27 -13.03
CA THR A 37 4.86 1.30 -12.09
C THR A 37 4.43 0.87 -10.69
N THR A 38 3.27 1.31 -10.20
CA THR A 38 2.75 0.88 -8.89
C THR A 38 2.38 -0.60 -8.88
N ASN A 39 1.75 -1.11 -9.94
CA ASN A 39 1.42 -2.54 -10.06
C ASN A 39 2.69 -3.40 -10.13
N THR A 40 3.67 -3.02 -10.94
CA THR A 40 4.97 -3.71 -11.01
C THR A 40 5.69 -3.70 -9.67
N SER A 41 5.76 -2.57 -8.96
CA SER A 41 6.35 -2.51 -7.62
C SER A 41 5.61 -3.38 -6.60
N ASN A 42 4.27 -3.39 -6.63
CA ASN A 42 3.46 -4.29 -5.80
C ASN A 42 3.80 -5.77 -6.06
N ASN A 43 3.93 -6.16 -7.32
CA ASN A 43 4.24 -7.54 -7.71
C ASN A 43 5.67 -7.92 -7.31
N ILE A 44 6.65 -7.03 -7.50
CA ILE A 44 8.04 -7.26 -7.10
C ILE A 44 8.13 -7.43 -5.59
N LEU A 45 7.50 -6.55 -4.80
CA LEU A 45 7.55 -6.62 -3.35
C LEU A 45 6.88 -7.90 -2.82
N ARG A 46 5.72 -8.28 -3.37
CA ARG A 46 5.06 -9.55 -3.02
C ARG A 46 5.91 -10.76 -3.41
N SER A 47 6.61 -10.72 -4.56
CA SER A 47 7.47 -11.83 -5.00
C SER A 47 8.65 -12.13 -4.06
N ILE A 48 9.05 -11.18 -3.22
CA ILE A 48 10.09 -11.40 -2.19
C ILE A 48 9.59 -12.43 -1.16
N LEU A 49 8.31 -12.37 -0.79
CA LEU A 49 7.71 -13.33 0.14
C LEU A 49 7.50 -14.71 -0.47
N ASP A 50 7.30 -14.78 -1.79
CA ASP A 50 7.19 -16.06 -2.51
C ASP A 50 8.55 -16.78 -2.62
N LYS A 51 9.65 -16.02 -2.70
CA LYS A 51 11.02 -16.56 -2.75
C LYS A 51 11.52 -17.00 -1.38
N GLU A 52 11.22 -16.20 -0.36
CA GLU A 52 11.66 -16.41 1.02
C GLU A 52 10.47 -16.78 1.91
N LYS A 53 9.80 -17.88 1.58
CA LYS A 53 8.66 -18.36 2.37
C LYS A 53 9.07 -18.66 3.81
N LEU A 54 8.13 -18.47 4.73
CA LEU A 54 8.34 -18.81 6.13
C LEU A 54 8.65 -20.31 6.23
N SER A 55 9.73 -20.60 6.93
CA SER A 55 10.19 -21.92 7.36
C SER A 55 10.48 -21.85 8.86
N GLY A 56 10.78 -22.98 9.49
CA GLY A 56 11.10 -23.00 10.93
C GLY A 56 12.32 -22.15 11.32
N MET A 57 13.22 -21.81 10.39
CA MET A 57 14.51 -21.17 10.71
C MET A 57 14.60 -19.69 10.32
N ASN A 58 13.76 -19.19 9.42
CA ASN A 58 13.91 -17.85 8.81
C ASN A 58 12.83 -16.84 9.23
N PHE A 59 12.19 -17.04 10.40
CA PHE A 59 11.09 -16.18 10.86
C PHE A 59 11.42 -14.69 10.85
N LEU A 60 12.61 -14.29 11.31
CA LEU A 60 13.00 -12.88 11.37
C LEU A 60 13.12 -12.24 9.99
N ASP A 61 13.68 -12.97 9.01
CA ASP A 61 13.85 -12.50 7.64
C ASP A 61 12.50 -12.42 6.92
N TRP A 62 11.69 -13.47 7.03
CA TRP A 62 10.33 -13.48 6.48
C TRP A 62 9.48 -12.36 7.08
N HIS A 63 9.52 -12.18 8.40
CA HIS A 63 8.77 -11.12 9.09
C HIS A 63 9.24 -9.72 8.67
N ARG A 64 10.55 -9.51 8.49
CA ARG A 64 11.09 -8.25 7.94
C ARG A 64 10.55 -7.98 6.54
N ASN A 65 10.57 -8.99 5.66
CA ASN A 65 10.02 -8.87 4.30
C ASN A 65 8.52 -8.57 4.32
N LEU A 66 7.77 -9.22 5.21
CA LEU A 66 6.34 -8.99 5.37
C LEU A 66 6.04 -7.54 5.78
N ARG A 67 6.79 -6.99 6.75
CA ARG A 67 6.65 -5.58 7.16
C ARG A 67 6.92 -4.60 6.01
N ILE A 68 7.86 -4.90 5.12
CA ILE A 68 8.13 -4.06 3.93
C ILE A 68 6.92 -4.04 2.99
N VAL A 69 6.37 -5.22 2.66
CA VAL A 69 5.18 -5.35 1.81
C VAL A 69 3.98 -4.63 2.44
N LEU A 70 3.70 -4.86 3.72
CA LEU A 70 2.58 -4.22 4.41
C LEU A 70 2.75 -2.71 4.55
N LYS A 71 3.98 -2.21 4.72
CA LYS A 71 4.25 -0.76 4.73
C LYS A 71 3.99 -0.14 3.37
N HIS A 72 4.36 -0.81 2.28
CA HIS A 72 4.05 -0.37 0.92
C HIS A 72 2.54 -0.29 0.68
N ASP A 73 1.79 -1.29 1.14
CA ASP A 73 0.34 -1.37 1.00
C ASP A 73 -0.43 -0.48 2.01
N ARG A 74 0.29 0.21 2.92
CA ARG A 74 -0.28 1.01 4.02
C ARG A 74 -1.13 0.20 5.01
N LYS A 75 -0.79 -1.08 5.18
CA LYS A 75 -1.46 -2.04 6.08
C LYS A 75 -0.62 -2.48 7.27
N LEU A 76 0.58 -1.91 7.46
CA LEU A 76 1.47 -2.29 8.58
C LEU A 76 0.78 -2.19 9.95
N TYR A 77 -0.15 -1.25 10.10
CA TYR A 77 -0.92 -1.05 11.34
C TYR A 77 -1.68 -2.29 11.80
N VAL A 78 -2.05 -3.19 10.90
CA VAL A 78 -2.74 -4.46 11.21
C VAL A 78 -1.90 -5.37 12.11
N LEU A 79 -0.56 -5.29 12.03
CA LEU A 79 0.32 -6.07 12.91
C LEU A 79 0.41 -5.48 14.32
N GLU A 80 0.10 -4.19 14.47
CA GLU A 80 0.32 -3.43 15.71
C GLU A 80 -0.99 -3.23 16.48
N LYS A 81 -2.12 -3.24 15.77
CA LYS A 81 -3.44 -2.98 16.31
C LYS A 81 -4.36 -4.13 15.93
N PRO A 82 -4.83 -4.94 16.88
CA PRO A 82 -5.83 -5.96 16.57
C PRO A 82 -7.12 -5.29 16.08
N VAL A 83 -7.88 -6.03 15.26
CA VAL A 83 -9.26 -5.65 14.93
C VAL A 83 -10.06 -5.62 16.24
N PRO A 84 -10.85 -4.57 16.52
CA PRO A 84 -11.74 -4.55 17.68
C PRO A 84 -12.66 -5.77 17.68
N GLU A 85 -12.84 -6.40 18.83
CA GLU A 85 -13.67 -7.61 18.96
C GLU A 85 -15.15 -7.32 18.65
N GLU A 86 -15.62 -6.14 19.03
CA GLU A 86 -17.00 -5.71 18.83
C GLU A 86 -17.14 -4.86 17.56
N GLU A 87 -18.12 -5.20 16.72
CA GLU A 87 -18.50 -4.38 15.58
C GLU A 87 -19.26 -3.12 16.07
N PRO A 88 -18.96 -1.93 15.53
CA PRO A 88 -19.67 -0.71 15.88
C PRO A 88 -21.18 -0.85 15.60
N PRO A 89 -22.05 -0.34 16.48
CA PRO A 89 -23.49 -0.47 16.32
C PRO A 89 -23.98 0.19 15.03
N SER A 90 -25.14 -0.24 14.52
CA SER A 90 -25.71 0.33 13.29
C SER A 90 -26.00 1.84 13.39
N SER A 91 -26.19 2.34 14.61
CA SER A 91 -26.35 3.76 14.94
C SER A 91 -25.05 4.56 14.97
N ALA A 92 -23.89 3.91 14.93
CA ALA A 92 -22.59 4.59 14.95
C ALA A 92 -22.38 5.44 13.68
N PRO A 93 -21.55 6.50 13.78
CA PRO A 93 -21.16 7.29 12.62
C PRO A 93 -20.66 6.41 11.47
N LYS A 94 -21.06 6.77 10.24
CA LYS A 94 -20.66 6.01 9.04
C LYS A 94 -19.13 5.83 8.95
N ALA A 95 -18.37 6.89 9.27
CA ALA A 95 -16.91 6.84 9.24
C ALA A 95 -16.32 5.79 10.18
N GLU A 96 -16.95 5.56 11.34
CA GLU A 96 -16.52 4.55 12.30
C GLU A 96 -16.77 3.14 11.78
N ARG A 97 -17.97 2.90 11.24
CA ARG A 97 -18.32 1.61 10.61
C ARG A 97 -17.45 1.31 9.39
N ASP A 98 -17.19 2.32 8.55
CA ASP A 98 -16.31 2.18 7.39
C ASP A 98 -14.85 1.91 7.81
N ALA A 99 -14.37 2.54 8.88
CA ALA A 99 -13.04 2.28 9.43
C ALA A 99 -12.91 0.86 10.01
N TYR A 100 -13.93 0.37 10.73
CA TYR A 100 -13.99 -1.00 11.22
C TYR A 100 -13.94 -2.00 10.07
N LYS A 101 -14.83 -1.84 9.08
CA LYS A 101 -14.88 -2.72 7.89
C LYS A 101 -13.54 -2.75 7.17
N LYS A 102 -12.93 -1.57 6.97
CA LYS A 102 -11.60 -1.48 6.33
C LYS A 102 -10.54 -2.23 7.14
N HIS A 103 -10.55 -2.13 8.47
CA HIS A 103 -9.59 -2.84 9.31
C HIS A 103 -9.79 -4.36 9.18
N VAL A 104 -11.04 -4.85 9.21
CA VAL A 104 -11.37 -6.26 8.97
C VAL A 104 -10.84 -6.73 7.60
N ASP A 105 -11.10 -5.96 6.54
CA ASP A 105 -10.68 -6.30 5.19
C ASP A 105 -9.14 -6.33 5.06
N ASP A 106 -8.46 -5.34 5.63
CA ASP A 106 -7.00 -5.28 5.64
C ASP A 106 -6.36 -6.40 6.48
N ALA A 107 -6.99 -6.77 7.60
CA ALA A 107 -6.57 -7.90 8.43
C ALA A 107 -6.72 -9.23 7.68
N ASN A 108 -7.85 -9.45 7.03
CA ASN A 108 -8.10 -10.65 6.22
C ASN A 108 -7.14 -10.77 5.03
N GLU A 109 -6.83 -9.67 4.36
CA GLU A 109 -5.81 -9.64 3.30
C GLU A 109 -4.42 -9.98 3.84
N THR A 110 -4.06 -9.41 4.98
CA THR A 110 -2.76 -9.67 5.63
C THR A 110 -2.63 -11.14 6.05
N ALA A 111 -3.69 -11.71 6.65
CA ALA A 111 -3.72 -13.12 7.02
C ALA A 111 -3.60 -14.04 5.79
N ARG A 112 -4.31 -13.73 4.70
CA ARG A 112 -4.17 -14.48 3.42
C ARG A 112 -2.75 -14.40 2.87
N LEU A 113 -2.13 -13.23 2.89
CA LEU A 113 -0.74 -13.05 2.47
C LEU A 113 0.23 -13.86 3.34
N MET A 114 0.05 -13.83 4.66
CA MET A 114 0.86 -14.63 5.58
C MET A 114 0.74 -16.11 5.23
N LEU A 115 -0.48 -16.65 5.15
CA LEU A 115 -0.73 -18.05 4.83
C LEU A 115 -0.15 -18.46 3.46
N ALA A 116 -0.28 -17.62 2.43
CA ALA A 116 0.25 -17.91 1.09
C ALA A 116 1.79 -18.00 1.07
N THR A 117 2.44 -17.30 2.00
CA THR A 117 3.89 -17.16 2.07
C THR A 117 4.50 -18.02 3.18
N MET A 118 3.72 -18.91 3.77
CA MET A 118 4.18 -19.98 4.65
C MET A 118 4.48 -21.24 3.84
N ASN A 119 5.52 -21.98 4.21
CA ASN A 119 5.73 -23.34 3.71
C ASN A 119 4.68 -24.28 4.32
N SER A 120 4.23 -25.25 3.53
CA SER A 120 3.24 -26.26 3.96
C SER A 120 3.78 -27.26 4.97
N GLU A 121 5.09 -27.26 5.22
CA GLU A 121 5.79 -28.20 6.12
C GLU A 121 5.99 -27.63 7.54
N LEU A 122 5.50 -26.42 7.80
CA LEU A 122 5.49 -25.77 9.13
C LEU A 122 4.40 -26.33 10.04
#